data_AF-A0A7G8HE65-F1
#
_entry.id   AF-A0A7G8HE65-F1
#
_cell.length_a   1.000
_cell.length_b   1.000
_cell.length_c   1.000
_cell.angle_alpha   90.00
_cell.angle_beta   90.00
_cell.angle_gamma   90.00
#
_symmetry.space_group_name_H-M   'P 1'
#
loop_
_entity.id
_entity.type
_entity.pdbx_description
1 polymer ?
#
loop_
_entity_poly.entity_id
_entity_poly.type
_entity_poly.pdbx_seq_one_letter_code
_entity_poly.pdbx_strand_id
1 'polypeptide(L)' 'MSMVPGQGSTEPVGGSSDPGPVPHEQTWDAVETYFQCITTCSLDDGECITQCVEQLRDADDA' A
#
# COMPACT_ATOMS: atom_id res chain seq x y z
N MET A 1 18.35 9.80 44.98
CA MET A 1 19.78 9.49 44.72
C MET A 1 19.82 8.17 43.96
N SER A 2 20.08 8.08 42.65
CA SER A 2 20.78 8.98 41.73
C SER A 2 20.35 8.72 40.28
N MET A 3 20.59 9.74 39.45
CA MET A 3 20.37 9.88 38.01
C MET A 3 21.22 8.98 37.10
N VAL A 4 20.67 8.58 35.96
CA VAL A 4 21.32 8.72 34.64
C VAL A 4 20.27 8.83 33.52
N PRO A 5 20.20 9.95 32.79
CA PRO A 5 19.53 10.02 31.50
C PRO A 5 20.47 9.45 30.44
N GLY A 6 20.10 8.32 29.84
CA GLY A 6 20.77 7.81 28.65
C GLY A 6 20.48 8.75 27.49
N GLN A 7 21.52 9.43 27.01
CA GLN A 7 21.50 10.20 25.77
C GLN A 7 21.24 9.25 24.60
N GLY A 8 20.01 9.29 24.06
CA GLY A 8 19.73 8.80 22.72
C GLY A 8 20.48 9.68 21.72
N SER A 9 21.66 9.21 21.31
CA SER A 9 22.39 9.73 20.15
C SER A 9 21.95 8.92 18.92
N THR A 10 22.05 9.54 17.74
CA THR A 10 21.68 9.03 16.38
C THR A 10 20.19 9.26 16.06
N GLU A 11 19.72 10.03 15.08
CA GLU A 11 20.28 10.80 13.93
C GLU A 11 19.23 11.89 13.58
N PRO A 12 19.56 12.96 12.83
CA PRO A 12 18.50 13.72 12.16
C PRO A 12 17.99 12.83 11.03
N VAL A 13 16.90 12.09 11.26
CA VAL A 13 16.09 11.65 10.11
C VAL A 13 15.45 12.92 9.57
N GLY A 14 16.15 13.52 8.61
CA GLY A 14 15.64 14.60 7.82
C GLY A 14 14.26 14.20 7.35
N GLY A 15 13.26 15.00 7.73
CA GLY A 15 12.05 15.10 6.96
C GLY A 15 12.44 15.59 5.57
N SER A 16 12.84 14.66 4.71
CA SER A 16 12.83 14.87 3.28
C SER A 16 11.38 14.77 2.87
N SER A 17 10.76 15.94 2.73
CA SER A 17 9.66 16.14 1.80
C SER A 17 10.02 15.47 0.47
N ASP A 18 9.02 14.79 -0.10
CA ASP A 18 9.03 14.06 -1.39
C ASP A 18 9.17 12.53 -1.27
N PRO A 19 8.06 11.79 -1.08
CA PRO A 19 7.93 10.54 -1.80
C PRO A 19 7.65 10.89 -3.27
N GLY A 20 8.71 11.12 -4.05
CA GLY A 20 8.60 11.00 -5.50
C GLY A 20 8.03 9.60 -5.81
N PRO A 21 7.20 9.46 -6.86
CA PRO A 21 6.36 8.28 -7.09
C PRO A 21 7.23 7.03 -7.08
N VAL A 22 7.16 6.28 -5.99
CA VAL A 22 7.83 4.99 -5.90
C VAL A 22 6.99 4.06 -6.78
N PRO A 23 7.58 3.32 -7.74
CA PRO A 23 6.82 2.39 -8.59
C PRO A 23 6.14 1.25 -7.79
N HIS A 24 6.32 1.25 -6.47
CA HIS A 24 5.67 0.37 -5.52
C HIS A 24 4.23 0.79 -5.19
N GLU A 25 3.82 2.02 -5.50
CA GLU A 25 2.44 2.48 -5.39
C GLU A 25 1.55 1.70 -6.36
N GLN A 26 1.91 1.60 -7.64
CA GLN A 26 1.13 0.86 -8.65
C GLN A 26 0.88 -0.60 -8.26
N THR A 27 1.89 -1.30 -7.75
CA THR A 27 1.75 -2.72 -7.35
C THR A 27 0.91 -2.91 -6.09
N TRP A 28 0.91 -1.94 -5.16
CA TRP A 28 0.09 -2.02 -3.94
C TRP A 28 -1.33 -1.53 -4.18
N ASP A 29 -1.52 -0.51 -5.01
CA ASP A 29 -2.81 0.07 -5.37
C ASP A 29 -3.67 -0.95 -6.14
N ALA A 30 -3.03 -1.74 -7.01
CA ALA A 30 -3.68 -2.85 -7.68
C ALA A 30 -4.24 -3.90 -6.70
N VAL A 31 -3.44 -4.25 -5.68
CA VAL A 31 -3.83 -5.22 -4.67
C VAL A 31 -4.89 -4.65 -3.73
N GLU A 32 -4.79 -3.37 -3.36
CA GLU A 32 -5.77 -2.67 -2.54
C GLU A 32 -7.13 -2.58 -3.25
N THR A 33 -7.14 -2.21 -4.52
CA THR A 33 -8.35 -2.18 -5.37
C THR A 33 -8.96 -3.58 -5.53
N TYR A 34 -8.13 -4.62 -5.69
CA TYR A 34 -8.58 -6.01 -5.74
C TYR A 34 -9.28 -6.40 -4.44
N PHE A 35 -8.63 -6.17 -3.29
CA PHE A 35 -9.21 -6.47 -1.99
C PHE A 35 -10.49 -5.67 -1.73
N GLN A 36 -10.54 -4.40 -2.13
CA GLN A 36 -11.76 -3.60 -2.00
C GLN A 36 -12.90 -4.16 -2.86
N CYS A 37 -12.63 -4.50 -4.12
CA CYS A 37 -13.61 -5.09 -5.04
C CYS A 37 -14.12 -6.46 -4.56
N ILE A 38 -13.22 -7.31 -4.07
CA ILE A 38 -13.59 -8.60 -3.47
C ILE A 38 -14.39 -8.40 -2.20
N THR A 39 -14.08 -7.42 -1.34
CA THR A 39 -14.89 -7.20 -0.12
C THR A 39 -16.30 -6.69 -0.40
N THR A 40 -16.51 -6.04 -1.55
CA THR A 40 -17.85 -5.67 -2.03
C THR A 40 -18.59 -6.82 -2.71
N CYS A 41 -17.86 -7.85 -3.13
CA CYS A 41 -18.41 -9.07 -3.70
C CYS A 41 -18.34 -10.25 -2.71
N SER A 42 -19.05 -11.33 -2.97
CA SER A 42 -18.78 -12.56 -2.22
C SER A 42 -17.53 -13.20 -2.81
N LEU A 43 -16.61 -13.68 -1.96
CA LEU A 43 -15.46 -14.50 -2.39
C LEU A 43 -15.88 -15.79 -3.12
N ASP A 44 -17.16 -16.17 -3.00
CA ASP A 44 -17.80 -17.31 -3.67
C ASP A 44 -18.33 -16.96 -5.08
N ASP A 45 -18.58 -15.67 -5.36
CA ASP A 45 -19.06 -15.18 -6.65
C ASP A 45 -17.87 -15.00 -7.62
N GLY A 46 -17.43 -16.12 -8.18
CA GLY A 46 -16.31 -16.17 -9.12
C GLY A 46 -16.47 -15.24 -10.32
N GLU A 47 -17.70 -14.99 -10.78
CA GLU A 47 -17.96 -14.05 -11.88
C GLU A 47 -17.61 -12.60 -11.49
N CYS A 48 -17.95 -12.17 -10.27
CA CYS A 48 -17.55 -10.84 -9.80
C CYS A 48 -16.04 -10.73 -9.62
N ILE A 49 -15.39 -11.74 -9.05
CA ILE A 49 -13.93 -11.75 -8.86
C ILE A 49 -13.21 -11.64 -10.21
N THR A 50 -13.68 -12.35 -11.23
CA THR A 50 -13.08 -12.32 -12.58
C THR A 50 -13.14 -10.91 -13.16
N GLN A 51 -14.27 -10.22 -13.00
CA GLN A 51 -14.47 -8.85 -13.45
C GLN A 51 -13.62 -7.84 -12.66
N CYS A 52 -13.37 -8.09 -11.36
CA CYS A 52 -12.43 -7.29 -10.58
C CYS A 52 -11.00 -7.39 -11.14
N VAL A 53 -10.54 -8.61 -11.48
CA VAL A 53 -9.18 -8.84 -12.01
C VAL A 53 -9.01 -8.24 -13.42
N GLU A 54 -10.05 -8.33 -14.26
CA GLU A 54 -10.02 -7.72 -15.61
C GLU A 54 -9.86 -6.20 -15.54
N GLN A 55 -10.63 -5.53 -14.67
CA GLN A 55 -10.50 -4.08 -14.45
C GLN A 55 -9.10 -3.66 -13.98
N LEU A 56 -8.47 -4.48 -13.15
CA LEU A 56 -7.10 -4.27 -12.68
C LEU A 56 -6.06 -4.45 -13.78
N ARG A 57 -6.28 -5.40 -14.69
CA ARG A 57 -5.41 -5.60 -15.85
C ARG A 57 -5.47 -4.43 -16.83
N ASP A 58 -6.67 -3.92 -17.10
CA ASP A 58 -6.86 -2.77 -17.99
C ASP A 58 -6.30 -1.47 -17.40
N ALA A 59 -6.22 -1.36 -16.07
CA ALA A 59 -5.61 -0.22 -15.37
C ALA A 59 -4.07 -0.23 -15.36
N ASP A 60 -3.44 -1.40 -15.45
CA ASP A 60 -1.98 -1.57 -15.46
C ASP A 60 -1.37 -1.40 -16.87
N ASP A 61 -2.15 -1.65 -17.92
CA ASP A 61 -1.76 -1.53 -19.34
C ASP A 61 -2.01 -0.11 -19.94
N ALA A 62 -2.51 0.85 -19.14
CA ALA A 62 -2.95 2.19 -19.56
C ALA A 62 -1.92 3.32 -19.35
#